data_AF-A0A922MGZ6-F1
#
_entry.id   AF-A0A922MGZ6-F1
#
_cell.length_a   1.000
_cell.length_b   1.000
_cell.length_c   1.000
_cell.angle_alpha   90.00
_cell.angle_beta   90.00
_cell.angle_gamma   90.00
#
_symmetry.space_group_name_H-M   'P 1'
#
loop_
_entity.id
_entity.type
_entity.pdbx_description
1 polymer ?
#
loop_
_entity_poly.entity_id
_entity_poly.type
_entity_poly.pdbx_seq_one_letter_code
_entity_poly.pdbx_strand_id
1 'polypeptide(L)'
;MIFFYVDLCHTLMEQKLPIVEKSQAVLALSLQLLTSSVHVKQKLSCCVYPDIKWPVCVNSLARKMVDVVLYSLDQNFIISDRWLVSLFNFIWEAIIWTPEYRAHFVATDGIYKLLDIITMTRPAVQCIALAVVCDIARAGNAVGHLVSWRANLRASKAVTLESDQELRVGHCE
;
A
#
# COMPACT_ATOMS: atom_id res chain seq x y z
N MET A 1 -0.18 -4.61 22.88
CA MET A 1 0.98 -4.57 21.96
C MET A 1 0.56 -4.15 20.54
N ILE A 2 -0.40 -4.82 19.88
CA ILE A 2 -0.88 -4.45 18.53
C ILE A 2 -1.32 -2.97 18.42
N PHE A 3 -2.08 -2.48 19.41
CA PHE A 3 -2.54 -1.08 19.45
C PHE A 3 -1.40 -0.06 19.46
N PHE A 4 -0.27 -0.38 20.10
CA PHE A 4 0.91 0.49 20.10
C PHE A 4 1.51 0.62 18.70
N TYR A 5 1.57 -0.47 17.93
CA TYR A 5 2.07 -0.41 16.55
C TYR A 5 1.12 0.37 15.63
N VAL A 6 -0.20 0.24 15.82
CA VAL A 6 -1.19 1.03 15.08
C VAL A 6 -1.02 2.52 15.38
N ASP A 7 -0.95 2.88 16.66
CA ASP A 7 -0.76 4.25 17.13
C ASP A 7 0.58 4.84 16.61
N LEU A 8 1.67 4.08 16.75
CA LEU A 8 2.98 4.45 16.21
C LEU A 8 2.93 4.72 14.70
N CYS A 9 2.27 3.86 13.93
CA CYS A 9 2.09 4.08 12.50
C CYS A 9 1.30 5.37 12.22
N HIS A 10 0.25 5.66 13.00
CA HIS A 10 -0.50 6.91 12.87
C HIS A 10 0.38 8.13 13.18
N THR A 11 1.13 8.11 14.28
CA THR A 11 2.05 9.19 14.65
C THR A 11 3.12 9.42 13.60
N LEU A 12 3.72 8.35 13.06
CA LEU A 12 4.75 8.46 12.02
C LEU A 12 4.20 9.01 10.71
N MET A 13 2.95 8.70 10.35
CA MET A 13 2.29 9.27 9.17
C MET A 13 1.85 10.73 9.35
N GLU A 14 1.75 11.23 10.59
CA GLU A 14 1.43 12.63 10.87
C GLU A 14 2.65 13.54 10.84
N GLN A 15 3.86 12.96 10.71
CA GLN A 15 5.07 13.72 10.47
C GLN A 15 5.00 14.43 9.09
N LYS A 16 5.68 15.58 8.97
CA LYS A 16 5.73 16.36 7.73
C LYS A 16 6.24 15.48 6.57
N LEU A 17 5.58 15.60 5.41
CA LEU A 17 6.00 14.97 4.16
C LEU A 17 7.22 15.71 3.57
N PRO A 18 8.18 14.99 2.95
CA PRO A 18 8.24 13.53 2.75
C PRO A 18 8.60 12.77 4.04
N ILE A 19 8.08 11.54 4.17
CA ILE A 19 8.41 10.68 5.32
C ILE A 19 9.91 10.37 5.30
N VAL A 20 10.59 10.68 6.40
CA VAL A 20 12.02 10.41 6.56
C VAL A 20 12.30 8.91 6.40
N GLU A 21 13.38 8.55 5.71
CA GLU A 21 13.76 7.15 5.42
C GLU A 21 13.77 6.25 6.67
N LYS A 22 14.30 6.77 7.79
CA LYS A 22 14.29 6.06 9.08
C LYS A 22 12.87 5.75 9.56
N SER A 23 11.94 6.70 9.43
CA SER A 23 10.53 6.50 9.76
C SER A 23 9.90 5.45 8.83
N GLN A 24 10.26 5.42 7.55
CA GLN A 24 9.80 4.38 6.62
C GLN A 24 10.28 2.97 7.02
N ALA A 25 11.51 2.85 7.52
CA ALA A 25 12.02 1.58 8.05
C ALA A 25 11.25 1.12 9.30
N VAL A 26 10.93 2.05 10.21
CA VAL A 26 10.11 1.77 11.40
C VAL A 26 8.69 1.37 11.01
N LEU A 27 8.09 2.04 10.02
CA LEU A 27 6.79 1.68 9.47
C LEU A 27 6.82 0.27 8.87
N ALA A 28 7.84 -0.07 8.08
CA ALA A 28 7.98 -1.38 7.47
C ALA A 28 8.05 -2.50 8.52
N LEU A 29 8.81 -2.31 9.60
CA LEU A 29 8.91 -3.28 10.70
C LEU A 29 7.60 -3.36 11.50
N SER A 30 6.99 -2.22 11.79
CA SER A 30 5.71 -2.17 12.52
C SER A 30 4.62 -2.91 11.76
N LEU A 31 4.56 -2.75 10.43
CA LEU A 31 3.63 -3.47 9.57
C LEU A 31 3.88 -4.98 9.54
N GLN A 32 5.13 -5.42 9.52
CA GLN A 32 5.45 -6.86 9.59
C GLN A 32 4.98 -7.46 10.92
N LEU A 33 5.25 -6.79 12.04
CA LEU A 33 4.80 -7.22 13.36
C LEU A 33 3.27 -7.22 13.48
N LEU A 34 2.61 -6.21 12.92
CA LEU A 34 1.15 -6.15 12.81
C LEU A 34 0.62 -7.32 11.99
N THR A 35 1.21 -7.61 10.82
CA THR A 35 0.81 -8.72 9.95
C THR A 35 0.89 -10.05 10.67
N SER A 36 2.03 -10.35 11.30
CA SER A 36 2.21 -11.57 12.11
C SER A 36 1.18 -11.68 13.23
N SER A 37 0.79 -10.54 13.81
CA SER A 37 -0.20 -10.50 14.88
C SER A 37 -1.64 -10.69 14.38
N VAL A 38 -1.94 -10.36 13.13
CA VAL A 38 -3.28 -10.52 12.53
C VAL A 38 -3.68 -11.99 12.42
N HIS A 39 -2.71 -12.89 12.20
CA HIS A 39 -2.96 -14.33 12.19
C HIS A 39 -3.49 -14.84 13.54
N VAL A 40 -3.16 -14.16 14.63
CA VAL A 40 -3.70 -14.44 15.97
C VAL A 40 -5.09 -13.80 16.03
N LYS A 41 -6.10 -14.46 15.42
CA LYS A 41 -7.51 -14.04 15.29
C LYS A 41 -8.20 -13.73 16.63
N GLN A 42 -7.80 -12.67 17.32
CA GLN A 42 -8.40 -12.22 18.57
C GLN A 42 -9.15 -10.91 18.31
N LYS A 43 -10.44 -10.88 18.70
CA LYS A 43 -11.22 -9.64 18.81
C LYS A 43 -10.65 -8.85 19.98
N LEU A 44 -9.60 -8.09 19.72
CA LEU A 44 -8.94 -7.30 20.74
C LEU A 44 -9.67 -5.97 20.90
N SER A 45 -10.04 -5.66 22.14
CA SER A 45 -10.51 -4.35 22.57
C SER A 45 -9.48 -3.80 23.56
N CYS A 46 -8.94 -2.61 23.30
CA CYS A 46 -8.00 -1.96 24.21
C CYS A 46 -8.71 -0.92 25.05
N CYS A 47 -8.60 -1.00 26.38
CA CYS A 47 -9.14 0.01 27.28
C CYS A 47 -8.30 1.30 27.29
N VAL A 48 -7.05 1.24 26.82
CA VAL A 48 -6.10 2.37 26.81
C VAL A 48 -6.29 3.26 25.58
N TYR A 49 -6.72 2.67 24.46
CA TYR A 49 -7.00 3.37 23.21
C TYR A 49 -8.46 3.10 22.79
N PRO A 50 -9.44 3.80 23.40
CA PRO A 50 -10.85 3.52 23.19
C PRO A 50 -11.31 3.77 21.74
N ASP A 51 -10.59 4.62 21.00
CA ASP A 51 -10.88 4.97 19.61
C ASP A 51 -10.38 3.92 18.61
N ILE A 52 -9.42 3.08 19.00
CA ILE A 52 -8.86 2.05 18.12
C ILE A 52 -9.69 0.78 18.27
N LYS A 53 -10.71 0.65 17.43
CA LYS A 53 -11.55 -0.56 17.35
C LYS A 53 -11.07 -1.47 16.23
N TRP A 54 -10.61 -2.66 16.60
CA TRP A 54 -10.43 -3.74 15.63
C TRP A 54 -11.82 -4.17 15.16
N PRO A 55 -12.08 -4.27 13.84
CA PRO A 55 -11.14 -4.24 12.71
C PRO A 55 -11.12 -2.94 11.89
N VAL A 56 -11.91 -1.94 12.27
CA VAL A 56 -12.06 -0.68 11.53
C VAL A 56 -10.72 0.05 11.42
N CYS A 57 -9.89 -0.01 12.47
CA CYS A 57 -8.58 0.60 12.47
C CYS A 57 -7.62 0.02 11.40
N VAL A 58 -7.75 -1.26 11.04
CA VAL A 58 -6.89 -1.91 10.02
C VAL A 58 -7.14 -1.33 8.64
N ASN A 59 -8.41 -1.25 8.25
CA ASN A 59 -8.81 -0.68 6.96
C ASN A 59 -8.47 0.82 6.89
N SER A 60 -8.71 1.55 7.98
CA SER A 60 -8.37 2.97 8.07
C SER A 60 -6.86 3.21 7.96
N LEU A 61 -6.06 2.40 8.67
CA LEU A 61 -4.60 2.46 8.63
C LEU A 61 -4.05 2.17 7.24
N ALA A 62 -4.47 1.06 6.63
CA ALA A 62 -4.04 0.68 5.30
C ALA A 62 -4.43 1.74 4.25
N ARG A 63 -5.65 2.27 4.33
CA ARG A 63 -6.11 3.35 3.45
C ARG A 63 -5.24 4.60 3.60
N LYS A 64 -5.00 5.06 4.83
CA LYS A 64 -4.16 6.24 5.10
C LYS A 64 -2.74 6.04 4.55
N MET A 65 -2.16 4.84 4.73
CA MET A 65 -0.83 4.53 4.18
C MET A 65 -0.81 4.51 2.65
N VAL A 66 -1.81 3.91 2.00
CA VAL A 66 -1.94 3.90 0.54
C VAL A 66 -2.08 5.32 -0.01
N ASP A 67 -2.87 6.17 0.64
CA ASP A 67 -3.05 7.57 0.24
C ASP A 67 -1.73 8.36 0.35
N VAL A 68 -0.98 8.16 1.43
CA VAL A 68 0.35 8.77 1.62
C VAL A 68 1.34 8.26 0.58
N VAL A 69 1.33 6.97 0.27
CA VAL A 69 2.19 6.38 -0.76
C VAL A 69 1.87 6.98 -2.13
N LEU A 70 0.60 7.01 -2.53
CA LEU A 70 0.17 7.59 -3.79
C LEU A 70 0.58 9.07 -3.92
N TYR A 71 0.33 9.85 -2.87
CA TYR A 71 0.77 11.24 -2.85
C TYR A 71 2.28 11.36 -2.99
N SER A 72 3.04 10.53 -2.28
CA SER A 72 4.50 10.55 -2.32
C SER A 72 5.04 10.14 -3.70
N LEU A 73 4.44 9.16 -4.36
CA LEU A 73 4.79 8.75 -5.72
C LEU A 73 4.45 9.85 -6.74
N ASP A 74 3.28 10.48 -6.61
CA ASP A 74 2.86 11.58 -7.51
C ASP A 74 3.80 12.79 -7.41
N GLN A 75 4.31 13.07 -6.21
CA GLN A 75 5.28 14.15 -5.95
C GLN A 75 6.74 13.73 -6.18
N ASN A 76 7.01 12.52 -6.68
CA ASN A 76 8.35 11.96 -6.89
C ASN A 76 9.22 11.94 -5.62
N PHE A 77 8.61 11.77 -4.45
CA PHE A 77 9.32 11.59 -3.20
C PHE A 77 9.92 10.18 -3.10
N ILE A 78 11.03 10.08 -2.36
CA ILE A 78 11.70 8.79 -2.13
C ILE A 78 10.85 7.94 -1.20
N ILE A 79 10.43 6.77 -1.70
CA ILE A 79 9.75 5.73 -0.94
C ILE A 79 10.60 4.46 -0.96
N SER A 80 10.75 3.84 0.20
CA SER A 80 11.45 2.58 0.35
C SER A 80 10.60 1.42 -0.16
N ASP A 81 11.15 0.63 -1.08
CA ASP A 81 10.54 -0.61 -1.57
C ASP A 81 10.21 -1.56 -0.41
N ARG A 82 11.04 -1.58 0.65
CA ARG A 82 10.80 -2.40 1.85
C ARG A 82 9.50 -2.00 2.56
N TRP A 83 9.20 -0.70 2.63
CA TRP A 83 7.96 -0.23 3.24
C TRP A 83 6.75 -0.60 2.38
N LEU A 84 6.83 -0.42 1.06
CA LEU A 84 5.77 -0.80 0.12
C LEU A 84 5.46 -2.29 0.16
N VAL A 85 6.49 -3.14 0.16
CA VAL A 85 6.34 -4.59 0.27
C VAL A 85 5.67 -4.96 1.60
N SER A 86 6.10 -4.39 2.72
CA SER A 86 5.45 -4.62 4.02
C SER A 86 3.99 -4.17 4.04
N LEU A 87 3.67 -3.03 3.41
CA LEU A 87 2.31 -2.51 3.31
C LEU A 87 1.42 -3.44 2.49
N PHE A 88 1.88 -3.88 1.32
CA PHE A 88 1.08 -4.79 0.48
C PHE A 88 0.91 -6.16 1.09
N ASN A 89 1.95 -6.69 1.76
CA ASN A 89 1.82 -7.91 2.54
C ASN A 89 0.78 -7.77 3.66
N PHE A 90 0.79 -6.65 4.38
CA PHE A 90 -0.21 -6.37 5.42
C PHE A 90 -1.62 -6.29 4.84
N ILE A 91 -1.82 -5.58 3.72
CA ILE A 91 -3.12 -5.51 3.04
C ILE A 91 -3.59 -6.90 2.61
N TRP A 92 -2.69 -7.70 2.04
CA TRP A 92 -3.03 -9.04 1.57
C TRP A 92 -3.55 -9.92 2.70
N GLU A 93 -2.77 -10.03 3.76
CA GLU A 93 -3.04 -10.94 4.88
C GLU A 93 -4.17 -10.42 5.78
N ALA A 94 -4.16 -9.12 6.10
CA ALA A 94 -5.09 -8.56 7.07
C ALA A 94 -6.43 -8.15 6.46
N ILE A 95 -6.45 -7.71 5.20
CA ILE A 95 -7.67 -7.18 4.57
C ILE A 95 -8.20 -8.17 3.55
N ILE A 96 -7.40 -8.61 2.57
CA ILE A 96 -7.92 -9.35 1.42
C ILE A 96 -8.44 -10.72 1.83
N TRP A 97 -7.82 -11.40 2.80
CA TRP A 97 -8.28 -12.70 3.27
C TRP A 97 -9.55 -12.64 4.12
N THR A 98 -9.97 -11.46 4.59
CA THR A 98 -11.21 -11.28 5.37
C THR A 98 -12.32 -10.69 4.48
N PRO A 99 -13.41 -11.42 4.19
CA PRO A 99 -14.43 -10.98 3.23
C PRO A 99 -15.04 -9.60 3.51
N GLU A 100 -15.34 -9.30 4.78
CA GLU A 100 -15.94 -8.03 5.19
C GLU A 100 -14.98 -6.86 4.98
N TYR A 101 -13.69 -7.06 5.25
CA TYR A 101 -12.67 -6.01 5.13
C TYR A 101 -12.31 -5.80 3.66
N ARG A 102 -12.20 -6.89 2.90
CA ARG A 102 -12.05 -6.82 1.45
C ARG A 102 -13.18 -6.02 0.80
N ALA A 103 -14.44 -6.28 1.17
CA ALA A 103 -15.58 -5.53 0.63
C ALA A 103 -15.48 -4.03 0.94
N HIS A 104 -15.10 -3.67 2.18
CA HIS A 104 -14.88 -2.28 2.56
C HIS A 104 -13.73 -1.63 1.77
N PHE A 105 -12.60 -2.33 1.63
CA PHE A 105 -11.44 -1.85 0.87
C PHE A 105 -11.79 -1.56 -0.60
N VAL A 106 -12.51 -2.49 -1.24
CA VAL A 106 -13.02 -2.34 -2.61
C VAL A 106 -13.97 -1.15 -2.72
N ALA A 107 -14.91 -1.00 -1.78
CA ALA A 107 -15.85 0.13 -1.76
C ALA A 107 -15.18 1.50 -1.55
N THR A 108 -13.93 1.54 -1.11
CA THR A 108 -13.15 2.77 -0.87
C THR A 108 -12.07 3.06 -1.92
N ASP A 109 -12.32 2.65 -3.17
CA ASP A 109 -11.42 2.81 -4.32
C ASP A 109 -10.06 2.13 -4.15
N GLY A 110 -9.96 1.15 -3.24
CA GLY A 110 -8.68 0.50 -2.91
C GLY A 110 -8.03 -0.16 -4.13
N ILE A 111 -8.82 -0.74 -5.03
CA ILE A 111 -8.31 -1.37 -6.26
C ILE A 111 -7.70 -0.34 -7.20
N TYR A 112 -8.40 0.78 -7.45
CA TYR A 112 -7.88 1.84 -8.34
C TYR A 112 -6.56 2.39 -7.82
N LYS A 113 -6.47 2.59 -6.50
CA LYS A 113 -5.23 3.05 -5.85
C LYS A 113 -4.09 2.05 -6.00
N LEU A 114 -4.36 0.74 -5.86
CA LEU A 114 -3.34 -0.29 -6.10
C LEU A 114 -2.85 -0.30 -7.56
N LEU A 115 -3.77 -0.19 -8.52
CA LEU A 115 -3.44 -0.12 -9.94
C LEU A 115 -2.59 1.11 -10.26
N ASP A 116 -2.93 2.27 -9.70
CA ASP A 116 -2.11 3.48 -9.85
C ASP A 116 -0.70 3.28 -9.28
N ILE A 117 -0.56 2.69 -8.08
CA ILE A 117 0.76 2.40 -7.49
C ILE A 117 1.57 1.43 -8.36
N ILE A 118 0.94 0.40 -8.94
CA ILE A 118 1.62 -0.55 -9.84
C ILE A 118 2.27 0.19 -11.01
N THR A 119 1.60 1.19 -11.57
CA THR A 119 2.16 1.95 -12.70
C THR A 119 3.34 2.88 -12.34
N MET A 120 3.57 3.12 -11.06
CA MET A 120 4.55 4.10 -10.56
C MET A 120 5.68 3.47 -9.74
N THR A 121 5.72 2.14 -9.61
CA THR A 121 6.67 1.42 -8.74
C THR A 121 7.56 0.45 -9.49
N ARG A 122 8.60 -0.04 -8.82
CA ARG A 122 9.59 -0.96 -9.38
C ARG A 122 9.05 -2.41 -9.46
N PRO A 123 9.63 -3.27 -10.33
CA PRO A 123 9.15 -4.62 -10.55
C PRO A 123 8.88 -5.47 -9.30
N ALA A 124 9.76 -5.41 -8.29
CA ALA A 124 9.57 -6.16 -7.05
C ALA A 124 8.28 -5.77 -6.29
N VAL A 125 7.97 -4.48 -6.27
CA VAL A 125 6.77 -3.94 -5.63
C VAL A 125 5.53 -4.19 -6.50
N GLN A 126 5.68 -4.08 -7.83
CA GLN A 126 4.63 -4.41 -8.79
C GLN A 126 4.15 -5.85 -8.65
N CYS A 127 5.07 -6.82 -8.50
CA CYS A 127 4.73 -8.23 -8.34
C CYS A 127 3.81 -8.48 -7.14
N ILE A 128 4.14 -7.93 -5.96
CA ILE A 128 3.32 -8.14 -4.77
C ILE A 128 1.98 -7.39 -4.87
N ALA A 129 1.97 -6.17 -5.40
CA ALA A 129 0.73 -5.42 -5.60
C ALA A 129 -0.22 -6.12 -6.61
N LEU A 130 0.34 -6.67 -7.69
CA LEU A 130 -0.41 -7.47 -8.65
C LEU A 130 -0.96 -8.76 -8.03
N ALA A 131 -0.19 -9.45 -7.20
CA ALA A 131 -0.67 -10.64 -6.48
C ALA A 131 -1.90 -10.31 -5.62
N VAL A 132 -1.85 -9.18 -4.89
CA VAL A 132 -2.99 -8.67 -4.13
C VAL A 132 -4.20 -8.42 -5.04
N VAL A 133 -4.01 -7.71 -6.16
CA VAL A 133 -5.10 -7.42 -7.11
C VAL A 133 -5.70 -8.69 -7.70
N CYS A 134 -4.87 -9.67 -8.08
CA CYS A 134 -5.32 -10.97 -8.60
C CYS A 134 -6.20 -11.72 -7.61
N ASP A 135 -5.84 -11.72 -6.32
CA ASP A 135 -6.63 -12.38 -5.29
C ASP A 135 -7.97 -11.67 -5.02
N ILE A 136 -8.01 -10.34 -5.06
CA ILE A 136 -9.28 -9.60 -4.96
C ILE A 136 -10.17 -9.91 -6.18
N ALA A 137 -9.59 -9.99 -7.38
CA ALA A 137 -10.30 -10.32 -8.62
C ALA A 137 -10.87 -11.73 -8.59
N ARG A 138 -10.07 -12.70 -8.13
CA ARG A 138 -10.49 -14.09 -7.91
C ARG A 138 -11.65 -14.20 -6.92
N ALA A 139 -11.71 -13.31 -5.92
CA ALA A 139 -12.81 -13.24 -4.98
C ALA A 139 -14.11 -12.63 -5.57
N GLY A 140 -14.12 -12.23 -6.84
CA GLY A 140 -15.29 -11.73 -7.57
C GLY A 140 -15.61 -10.24 -7.37
N ASN A 141 -14.93 -9.57 -6.43
CA ASN A 141 -15.30 -8.21 -6.02
C ASN A 141 -14.60 -7.11 -6.84
N ALA A 142 -13.55 -7.43 -7.60
CA ALA A 142 -12.71 -6.43 -8.28
C ALA A 142 -12.90 -6.35 -9.81
N VAL A 143 -13.58 -7.29 -10.46
CA VAL A 143 -13.59 -7.38 -11.92
C VAL A 143 -14.09 -6.10 -12.58
N GLY A 144 -15.16 -5.49 -12.04
CA GLY A 144 -15.68 -4.22 -12.53
C GLY A 144 -14.67 -3.07 -12.47
N HIS A 145 -13.86 -3.01 -11.41
CA HIS A 145 -12.83 -1.98 -11.23
C HIS A 145 -11.65 -2.19 -12.19
N LEU A 146 -11.30 -3.44 -12.48
CA LEU A 146 -10.22 -3.76 -13.43
C LEU A 146 -10.56 -3.31 -14.85
N VAL A 147 -11.80 -3.52 -15.29
CA VAL A 147 -12.23 -3.18 -16.65
C VAL A 147 -12.54 -1.69 -16.82
N SER A 148 -12.85 -0.98 -15.74
CA SER A 148 -13.13 0.46 -15.76
C SER A 148 -11.90 1.32 -15.51
N TRP A 149 -10.84 0.76 -14.92
CA TRP A 149 -9.64 1.51 -14.61
C TRP A 149 -8.95 2.02 -15.89
N ARG A 150 -8.47 3.26 -15.82
CA ARG A 150 -7.70 3.91 -16.87
C ARG A 150 -6.42 4.43 -16.25
N ALA A 151 -5.28 4.07 -16.85
CA ALA A 151 -3.99 4.55 -16.38
C ALA A 151 -3.98 6.08 -16.33
N ASN A 152 -3.63 6.64 -15.17
CA ASN A 152 -3.42 8.07 -15.03
C ASN A 152 -2.27 8.48 -15.95
N LEU A 153 -2.50 9.45 -16.86
CA LEU A 153 -1.60 9.87 -17.96
C LEU A 153 -0.17 10.25 -17.53
N ARG A 154 0.09 10.44 -16.22
CA ARG A 154 1.45 10.64 -15.68
C ARG A 154 2.30 9.37 -15.74
N ALA A 155 1.72 8.18 -15.62
CA ALA A 155 2.44 6.90 -15.73
C ALA A 155 3.03 6.67 -17.13
N SER A 156 2.34 7.13 -18.19
CA SER A 156 2.85 7.02 -19.56
C SER A 156 4.14 7.80 -19.80
N LYS A 157 4.46 8.82 -18.98
CA LYS A 157 5.69 9.61 -19.12
C LYS A 157 6.92 8.93 -18.51
N ALA A 158 6.75 8.08 -17.50
CA ALA A 158 7.87 7.40 -16.85
C ALA A 158 8.51 6.36 -17.77
N VAL A 159 7.68 5.58 -18.48
CA VAL A 159 8.15 4.57 -19.44
C VAL A 159 8.90 5.21 -20.62
N THR A 160 8.54 6.44 -21.03
CA THR A 160 9.21 7.12 -22.16
C THR A 160 10.62 7.59 -21.81
N LEU A 161 10.87 7.93 -20.53
CA LEU A 161 12.17 8.45 -20.09
C LEU A 161 13.24 7.36 -19.98
N GLU A 162 12.87 6.12 -19.62
CA GLU A 162 13.80 4.98 -19.64
C GLU A 162 14.19 4.61 -21.08
N SER A 163 13.24 4.64 -22.03
CA SER A 163 13.53 4.40 -23.44
C SER A 163 14.37 5.51 -24.11
N ASP A 164 14.25 6.76 -23.66
CA ASP A 164 15.08 7.88 -24.16
C ASP A 164 16.51 7.88 -23.59
N GLN A 165 16.74 7.22 -22.44
CA GLN A 165 18.09 7.05 -21.89
C GLN A 165 18.88 5.96 -22.60
N GLU A 166 18.26 4.86 -23.01
CA GLU A 166 18.96 3.81 -23.77
C GLU A 166 19.35 4.26 -25.19
N LEU A 167 18.56 5.13 -25.83
CA LEU A 167 18.86 5.67 -27.17
C LEU A 167 20.01 6.69 -27.18
N ARG A 168 20.39 7.29 -26.04
CA ARG A 168 21.51 8.24 -25.97
C ARG A 168 22.88 7.60 -25.71
N VAL A 169 22.93 6.33 -25.31
CA VAL A 169 24.20 5.64 -25.01
C VAL A 169 24.76 4.91 -26.24
N GLY A 170 23.94 4.64 -27.26
CA GLY A 170 24.34 3.91 -28.48
C GLY A 170 24.93 4.73 -29.63
N HIS A 171 25.54 5.90 -29.39
CA HIS A 171 26.08 6.74 -30.48
C HIS A 171 27.51 7.28 -30.27
N CYS A 172 28.28 6.63 -29.38
CA CYS A 172 29.71 6.90 -29.23
C CYS A 172 30.51 5.59 -29.26
N GLU A 173 30.55 4.91 -30.41
CA GLU A 173 31.63 4.00 -30.81
C GLU A 173 31.97 4.22 -32.28
#